data_AF-A0AAX3E8Y1-F1
#
_entry.id   AF-A0AAX3E8Y1-F1
#
_cell.length_a   1.000
_cell.length_b   1.000
_cell.length_c   1.000
_cell.angle_alpha   90.00
_cell.angle_beta   90.00
_cell.angle_gamma   90.00
#
_symmetry.space_group_name_H-M   'P 1'
#
loop_
_entity.id
_entity.type
_entity.pdbx_description
1 polymer ?
#
loop_
_entity_poly.entity_id
_entity_poly.type
_entity_poly.pdbx_seq_one_letter_code
_entity_poly.pdbx_strand_id
1 'polypeptide(L)'
;MRTGTSFARDWQLIKVARSLQRHDVTGSLLQKLLADAPAGLTERIAAIARRLGEENGTELVTHAEERLDPPTLMEGLLLTWGIPCESTDGDDGGVAIVVDGAATAVREAFADVRVAEPYLAGYARALQRDAVLDRGAGGRMTILFPPRGE
;
A
#
# COMPACT_ATOMS: atom_id res chain seq x y z
N MET A 1 -10.93 -45.67 11.06
CA MET A 1 -9.80 -45.17 10.23
C MET A 1 -10.39 -44.52 8.98
N ARG A 2 -10.31 -43.18 8.83
CA ARG A 2 -10.73 -42.54 7.57
C ARG A 2 -9.67 -42.84 6.52
N THR A 3 -9.99 -43.74 5.60
CA THR A 3 -9.20 -44.00 4.39
C THR A 3 -9.27 -42.78 3.47
N GLY A 4 -8.09 -42.24 3.11
CA GLY A 4 -7.90 -41.67 1.76
C GLY A 4 -7.76 -40.16 1.64
N THR A 5 -6.74 -39.55 2.24
CA THR A 5 -6.05 -38.45 1.56
C THR A 5 -4.96 -39.08 0.67
N SER A 6 -5.19 -39.07 -0.64
CA SER A 6 -4.19 -39.54 -1.61
C SER A 6 -3.10 -38.47 -1.69
N PHE A 7 -1.86 -38.81 -1.32
CA PHE A 7 -0.71 -37.90 -1.47
C PHE A 7 -0.63 -37.30 -2.88
N ALA A 8 -0.95 -38.10 -3.90
CA ALA A 8 -1.01 -37.62 -5.28
C ALA A 8 -2.09 -36.54 -5.48
N ARG A 9 -3.27 -36.69 -4.86
CA ARG A 9 -4.34 -35.68 -4.90
C ARG A 9 -3.91 -34.41 -4.19
N ASP A 10 -3.35 -34.51 -2.99
CA ASP A 10 -2.95 -33.34 -2.19
C ASP A 10 -1.82 -32.56 -2.88
N TRP A 11 -0.86 -33.27 -3.47
CA TRP A 11 0.18 -32.67 -4.28
C TRP A 11 -0.35 -31.94 -5.52
N GLN A 12 -1.36 -32.51 -6.20
CA GLN A 12 -2.01 -31.83 -7.32
C GLN A 12 -2.78 -30.58 -6.86
N LEU A 13 -3.46 -30.64 -5.71
CA LEU A 13 -4.16 -29.49 -5.14
C LEU A 13 -3.19 -28.36 -4.75
N ILE A 14 -2.01 -28.68 -4.19
CA ILE A 14 -0.98 -27.67 -3.88
C ILE A 14 -0.45 -27.01 -5.15
N LYS A 15 -0.21 -27.79 -6.22
CA LYS A 15 0.23 -27.23 -7.51
C LYS A 15 -0.83 -26.34 -8.13
N VAL A 16 -2.09 -26.77 -8.10
CA VAL A 16 -3.23 -25.98 -8.57
C VAL A 16 -3.37 -24.70 -7.75
N ALA A 17 -3.27 -24.77 -6.42
CA ALA A 17 -3.35 -23.59 -5.56
C ALA A 17 -2.22 -22.59 -5.82
N ARG A 18 -1.03 -23.05 -6.23
CA ARG A 18 0.09 -22.19 -6.63
C ARG A 18 -0.07 -21.60 -8.02
N SER A 19 -0.75 -22.30 -8.93
CA SER A 19 -0.96 -21.84 -10.31
C SER A 19 -2.24 -21.03 -10.50
N LEU A 20 -3.19 -21.15 -9.56
CA LEU A 20 -4.35 -20.28 -9.51
C LEU A 20 -3.92 -18.93 -8.98
N GLN A 21 -4.02 -17.91 -9.83
CA GLN A 21 -3.98 -16.52 -9.38
C GLN A 21 -5.00 -16.34 -8.24
N ARG A 22 -4.64 -15.60 -7.18
CA ARG A 22 -5.57 -15.34 -6.07
C ARG A 22 -6.87 -14.83 -6.67
N HIS A 23 -7.96 -15.56 -6.43
CA HIS A 23 -9.27 -15.16 -6.89
C HIS A 23 -9.70 -13.90 -6.14
N ASP A 24 -9.51 -12.73 -6.77
CA ASP A 24 -9.80 -11.43 -6.17
C ASP A 24 -11.04 -10.77 -6.82
N VAL A 25 -12.19 -11.09 -6.23
CA VAL A 25 -13.48 -10.48 -6.61
C VAL A 25 -13.55 -9.02 -6.16
N THR A 26 -12.98 -8.71 -5.00
CA THR A 26 -13.11 -7.39 -4.38
C THR A 26 -12.35 -6.34 -5.18
N GLY A 27 -11.11 -6.63 -5.59
CA GLY A 27 -10.34 -5.70 -6.41
C GLY A 27 -10.98 -5.47 -7.77
N SER A 28 -11.44 -6.55 -8.41
CA SER A 28 -12.16 -6.47 -9.70
C SER A 28 -13.46 -5.66 -9.60
N LEU A 29 -14.23 -5.84 -8.51
CA LEU A 29 -15.45 -5.09 -8.26
C LEU A 29 -15.15 -3.60 -8.02
N LEU A 30 -14.16 -3.30 -7.19
CA LEU A 30 -13.76 -1.92 -6.88
C LEU A 30 -13.30 -1.17 -8.13
N GLN A 31 -12.48 -1.80 -8.99
CA GLN A 31 -12.06 -1.20 -10.25
C GLN A 31 -13.25 -0.86 -11.15
N LYS A 32 -14.23 -1.75 -11.26
CA LYS A 32 -15.46 -1.52 -12.04
C LYS A 32 -16.31 -0.39 -11.43
N LEU A 33 -16.51 -0.40 -10.12
CA LEU A 33 -17.24 0.67 -9.42
C LEU A 33 -16.58 2.03 -9.60
N LEU A 34 -15.25 2.08 -9.61
CA LEU A 34 -14.50 3.31 -9.82
C LEU A 34 -14.48 3.75 -11.28
N ALA A 35 -14.57 2.83 -12.25
CA ALA A 35 -14.68 3.16 -13.67
C ALA A 35 -16.04 3.78 -14.00
N ASP A 36 -17.11 3.26 -13.39
CA ASP A 36 -18.49 3.71 -13.59
C ASP A 36 -18.96 4.71 -12.53
N ALA A 37 -18.02 5.30 -11.77
CA ALA A 37 -18.34 6.12 -10.61
C ALA A 37 -19.10 7.40 -11.00
N PRO A 38 -20.23 7.71 -10.34
CA PRO A 38 -20.86 9.02 -10.49
C PRO A 38 -19.96 10.13 -9.94
N ALA A 39 -20.18 11.36 -10.42
CA ALA A 39 -19.42 12.53 -9.98
C ALA A 39 -19.42 12.63 -8.44
N GLY A 40 -18.23 12.85 -7.86
CA GLY A 40 -18.03 12.97 -6.40
C GLY A 40 -17.88 11.65 -5.63
N LEU A 41 -18.17 10.48 -6.22
CA LEU A 41 -17.94 9.20 -5.52
C LEU A 41 -16.44 8.91 -5.36
N THR A 42 -15.64 9.16 -6.40
CA THR A 42 -14.18 8.98 -6.32
C THR A 42 -13.55 9.89 -5.26
N GLU A 43 -14.02 11.12 -5.13
CA GLU A 43 -13.57 12.06 -4.09
C GLU A 43 -13.90 11.55 -2.69
N ARG A 44 -15.12 11.02 -2.50
CA ARG A 44 -15.53 10.40 -1.23
C ARG A 44 -14.68 9.17 -0.90
N ILE A 45 -14.42 8.30 -1.89
CA ILE A 45 -13.57 7.13 -1.71
C ILE A 45 -12.15 7.57 -1.33
N ALA A 46 -11.60 8.59 -1.99
CA ALA A 46 -10.29 9.13 -1.65
C ALA A 46 -10.25 9.70 -0.22
N ALA A 47 -11.29 10.40 0.22
CA ALA A 47 -11.39 10.90 1.59
C ALA A 47 -11.42 9.76 2.62
N ILE A 48 -12.19 8.69 2.35
CA ILE A 48 -12.25 7.50 3.22
C ILE A 48 -10.91 6.78 3.24
N ALA A 49 -10.30 6.55 2.08
CA ALA A 49 -9.00 5.90 1.96
C ALA A 49 -7.92 6.65 2.72
N ARG A 50 -7.89 7.99 2.64
CA ARG A 50 -6.97 8.83 3.43
C ARG A 50 -7.18 8.64 4.92
N ARG A 51 -8.42 8.72 5.39
CA ARG A 51 -8.74 8.53 6.81
C ARG A 51 -8.31 7.14 7.30
N LEU A 52 -8.57 6.10 6.52
CA LEU A 52 -8.11 4.75 6.85
C LEU A 52 -6.57 4.66 6.90
N GLY A 53 -5.87 5.34 6.00
CA GLY A 53 -4.42 5.47 6.05
C GLY A 53 -3.95 6.10 7.37
N GLU A 54 -4.58 7.22 7.76
CA GLU A 54 -4.25 7.92 9.01
C GLU A 54 -4.51 7.05 10.25
N GLU A 55 -5.64 6.34 10.29
CA GLU A 55 -6.01 5.44 11.38
C GLU A 55 -4.98 4.30 11.52
N ASN A 56 -4.67 3.60 10.43
CA ASN A 56 -3.69 2.50 10.45
C ASN A 56 -2.27 2.98 10.77
N GLY A 57 -1.86 4.15 10.26
CA GLY A 57 -0.56 4.72 10.60
C GLY A 57 -0.44 5.09 12.07
N THR A 58 -1.52 5.59 12.68
CA THR A 58 -1.58 5.89 14.12
C THR A 58 -1.46 4.61 14.95
N GLU A 59 -2.13 3.54 14.53
CA GLU A 59 -1.99 2.22 15.16
C GLU A 59 -0.55 1.71 15.07
N LEU A 60 0.10 1.82 13.90
CA LEU A 60 1.49 1.40 13.74
C LEU A 60 2.44 2.17 14.68
N VAL A 61 2.32 3.50 14.75
CA VAL A 61 3.15 4.32 15.65
C VAL A 61 2.91 3.94 17.12
N THR A 62 1.67 3.59 17.48
CA THR A 62 1.33 3.16 18.84
C THR A 62 1.98 1.82 19.20
N HIS A 63 2.11 0.92 18.22
CA HIS A 63 2.64 -0.43 18.40
C HIS A 63 4.14 -0.55 18.11
N ALA A 64 4.77 0.45 17.50
CA ALA A 64 6.20 0.47 17.25
C ALA A 64 6.97 0.60 18.58
N GLU A 65 7.38 -0.53 19.15
CA GLU A 65 8.14 -0.60 20.40
C GLU A 65 9.53 0.05 20.27
N GLU A 66 10.11 0.01 19.07
CA GLU A 66 11.37 0.67 18.72
C GLU A 66 11.12 2.05 18.09
N ARG A 67 11.94 3.04 18.46
CA ARG A 67 11.91 4.40 17.88
C ARG A 67 12.50 4.43 16.46
N LEU A 68 11.93 3.64 15.55
CA LEU A 68 12.24 3.75 14.13
C LEU A 68 11.77 5.10 13.59
N ASP A 69 12.50 5.64 12.62
CA ASP A 69 12.08 6.84 11.93
C ASP A 69 10.93 6.55 10.93
N PRO A 70 10.02 7.52 10.68
CA PRO A 70 8.89 7.44 9.78
C PRO A 70 9.25 6.98 8.37
N PRO A 71 10.33 7.47 7.73
CA PRO A 71 10.79 6.91 6.47
C PRO A 71 11.07 5.40 6.57
N THR A 72 11.86 4.97 7.55
CA THR A 72 12.19 3.54 7.75
C THR A 72 10.94 2.69 8.01
N LEU A 73 9.99 3.18 8.82
CA LEU A 73 8.72 2.50 9.06
C LEU A 73 7.89 2.36 7.77
N MET A 74 7.83 3.42 6.96
CA MET A 74 7.09 3.42 5.70
C MET A 74 7.71 2.47 4.68
N GLU A 75 9.04 2.48 4.55
CA GLU A 75 9.76 1.56 3.68
C GLU A 75 9.52 0.09 4.08
N GLY A 76 9.66 -0.23 5.37
CA GLY A 76 9.39 -1.58 5.88
C GLY A 76 7.95 -2.05 5.63
N LEU A 77 6.99 -1.15 5.74
CA LEU A 77 5.58 -1.42 5.47
C LEU A 77 5.33 -1.71 3.98
N LEU A 78 5.86 -0.87 3.09
CA LEU A 78 5.74 -1.05 1.64
C LEU A 78 6.36 -2.39 1.21
N LEU A 79 7.53 -2.73 1.75
CA LEU A 79 8.17 -4.02 1.51
C LEU A 79 7.32 -5.19 2.02
N THR A 80 6.68 -5.06 3.18
CA THR A 80 5.78 -6.08 3.74
C THR A 80 4.55 -6.30 2.85
N TRP A 81 4.05 -5.25 2.20
CA TRP A 81 2.99 -5.34 1.20
C TRP A 81 3.47 -5.81 -0.18
N GLY A 82 4.77 -6.06 -0.34
CA GLY A 82 5.37 -6.48 -1.61
C GLY A 82 5.45 -5.36 -2.64
N ILE A 83 5.41 -4.10 -2.20
CA ILE A 83 5.51 -2.91 -3.06
C ILE A 83 6.97 -2.48 -3.12
N PRO A 84 7.64 -2.60 -4.28
CA PRO A 84 9.00 -2.10 -4.45
C PRO A 84 9.03 -0.58 -4.29
N CYS A 85 10.02 -0.09 -3.56
CA CYS A 85 10.25 1.33 -3.39
C CYS A 85 11.75 1.62 -3.31
N GLU A 86 12.12 2.88 -3.59
CA GLU A 86 13.48 3.39 -3.49
C GLU A 86 13.47 4.60 -2.56
N SER A 87 14.27 4.57 -1.50
CA SER A 87 14.48 5.71 -0.61
C SER A 87 15.70 6.53 -1.05
N THR A 88 15.63 7.85 -0.92
CA THR A 88 16.72 8.77 -1.24
C THR A 88 16.73 9.91 -0.23
N ASP A 89 17.88 10.16 0.37
CA ASP A 89 18.09 11.28 1.27
C ASP A 89 18.14 12.60 0.47
N GLY A 90 17.42 13.61 0.95
CA GLY A 90 17.46 14.97 0.44
C GLY A 90 18.61 15.77 1.05
N ASP A 91 19.10 16.76 0.31
CA ASP A 91 20.18 17.65 0.77
C ASP A 91 19.83 18.45 2.04
N ASP A 92 18.54 18.57 2.36
CA ASP A 92 17.99 19.25 3.53
C ASP A 92 17.80 18.32 4.74
N GLY A 93 18.16 17.04 4.63
CA GLY A 93 17.94 16.01 5.65
C GLY A 93 16.52 15.42 5.65
N GLY A 94 15.70 15.74 4.65
CA GLY A 94 14.46 15.01 4.37
C GLY A 94 14.74 13.67 3.69
N VAL A 95 13.71 12.83 3.57
CA VAL A 95 13.78 11.55 2.86
C VAL A 95 12.64 11.44 1.87
N ALA A 96 12.96 11.06 0.63
CA ALA A 96 12.00 10.77 -0.42
C ALA A 96 11.91 9.27 -0.65
N ILE A 97 10.71 8.71 -0.59
CA ILE A 97 10.43 7.31 -0.94
C ILE A 97 9.65 7.30 -2.25
N VAL A 98 10.26 6.75 -3.30
CA VAL A 98 9.68 6.64 -4.64
C VAL A 98 9.03 5.27 -4.80
N VAL A 99 7.76 5.28 -5.19
CA VAL A 99 6.98 4.09 -5.53
C VAL A 99 6.53 4.21 -6.98
N ASP A 100 6.72 3.16 -7.78
CA ASP A 100 6.10 3.09 -9.10
C ASP A 100 4.59 2.79 -8.94
N GLY A 101 3.75 3.83 -9.05
CA GLY A 101 2.30 3.72 -8.93
C GLY A 101 1.63 2.94 -10.07
N ALA A 102 2.33 2.75 -11.20
CA ALA A 102 1.85 1.91 -12.29
C ALA A 102 2.19 0.42 -12.10
N ALA A 103 3.04 0.09 -11.11
CA ALA A 103 3.49 -1.26 -10.84
C ALA A 103 2.32 -2.18 -10.49
N THR A 104 2.41 -3.43 -10.93
CA THR A 104 1.43 -4.48 -10.61
C THR A 104 1.28 -4.65 -9.09
N ALA A 105 2.37 -4.50 -8.32
CA ALA A 105 2.34 -4.60 -6.86
C ALA A 105 1.37 -3.60 -6.20
N VAL A 106 1.28 -2.36 -6.71
CA VAL A 106 0.35 -1.35 -6.18
C VAL A 106 -1.11 -1.75 -6.45
N ARG A 107 -1.39 -2.30 -7.64
CA ARG A 107 -2.72 -2.83 -7.96
C ARG A 107 -3.05 -4.08 -7.14
N GLU A 108 -2.09 -4.96 -6.89
CA GLU A 108 -2.29 -6.14 -6.05
C GLU A 108 -2.56 -5.78 -4.59
N ALA A 109 -1.92 -4.72 -4.08
CA ALA A 109 -2.11 -4.26 -2.71
C ALA A 109 -3.41 -3.45 -2.52
N PHE A 110 -3.76 -2.57 -3.46
CA PHE A 110 -4.82 -1.57 -3.28
C PHE A 110 -5.98 -1.65 -4.27
N ALA A 111 -5.95 -2.60 -5.20
CA ALA A 111 -6.84 -2.73 -6.37
C ALA A 111 -6.76 -1.58 -7.40
N ASP A 112 -6.59 -0.32 -6.98
CA ASP A 112 -6.56 0.85 -7.86
C ASP A 112 -5.69 1.97 -7.27
N VAL A 113 -4.96 2.68 -8.14
CA VAL A 113 -4.09 3.80 -7.75
C VAL A 113 -4.87 4.94 -7.09
N ARG A 114 -6.13 5.14 -7.49
CA ARG A 114 -7.03 6.15 -6.90
C ARG A 114 -7.36 5.88 -5.43
N VAL A 115 -7.13 4.66 -4.97
CA VAL A 115 -7.24 4.26 -3.55
C VAL A 115 -5.87 4.27 -2.88
N ALA A 116 -4.84 3.74 -3.56
CA ALA A 116 -3.48 3.68 -3.04
C ALA A 116 -2.95 5.06 -2.64
N GLU A 117 -3.06 6.05 -3.53
CA GLU A 117 -2.52 7.40 -3.31
C GLU A 117 -3.07 8.08 -2.05
N PRO A 118 -4.41 8.25 -1.88
CA PRO A 118 -4.92 8.89 -0.68
C PRO A 118 -4.64 8.07 0.57
N TYR A 119 -4.66 6.74 0.50
CA TYR A 119 -4.34 5.87 1.62
C TYR A 119 -2.89 6.06 2.09
N LEU A 120 -1.92 5.97 1.17
CA LEU A 120 -0.50 6.18 1.47
C LEU A 120 -0.22 7.60 1.96
N ALA A 121 -0.92 8.61 1.41
CA ALA A 121 -0.81 9.99 1.89
C ALA A 121 -1.28 10.15 3.34
N GLY A 122 -2.41 9.53 3.69
CA GLY A 122 -2.91 9.53 5.07
C GLY A 122 -1.99 8.77 6.02
N TYR A 123 -1.47 7.64 5.57
CA TYR A 123 -0.53 6.82 6.34
C TYR A 123 0.76 7.58 6.63
N ALA A 124 1.40 8.15 5.60
CA ALA A 124 2.62 8.95 5.76
C ALA A 124 2.41 10.12 6.74
N ARG A 125 1.27 10.80 6.64
CA ARG A 125 0.90 11.91 7.53
C ARG A 125 0.75 11.48 8.99
N ALA A 126 0.27 10.27 9.25
CA ALA A 126 0.19 9.74 10.60
C ALA A 126 1.57 9.39 11.17
N LEU A 127 2.50 8.94 10.33
CA LEU A 127 3.89 8.70 10.76
C LEU A 127 4.65 10.01 11.01
N GLN A 128 4.43 11.02 10.18
CA GLN A 128 4.97 12.37 10.35
C GLN A 128 4.02 13.40 9.76
N ARG A 129 3.55 14.33 10.59
CA ARG A 129 2.45 15.27 10.28
C ARG A 129 2.63 16.05 8.97
N ASP A 130 3.87 16.43 8.67
CA ASP A 130 4.20 17.27 7.51
C ASP A 130 4.70 16.45 6.32
N ALA A 131 4.64 15.11 6.39
CA ALA A 131 4.88 14.26 5.25
C ALA A 131 3.81 14.47 4.17
N VAL A 132 4.24 14.48 2.91
CA VAL A 132 3.36 14.70 1.76
C VAL A 132 3.58 13.61 0.72
N LEU A 133 2.52 13.27 -0.01
CA LEU A 133 2.61 12.42 -1.19
C LEU A 133 2.43 13.29 -2.43
N ASP A 134 3.45 13.31 -3.29
CA ASP A 134 3.42 13.98 -4.57
C ASP A 134 3.26 12.98 -5.72
N ARG A 135 2.55 13.40 -6.78
CA ARG A 135 2.36 12.63 -8.00
C ARG A 135 3.40 13.08 -9.02
N GLY A 136 4.45 12.27 -9.16
CA GLY A 136 5.47 12.48 -10.17
C GLY A 136 4.98 12.19 -11.59
N ALA A 137 5.76 12.64 -12.57
CA ALA A 137 5.53 12.28 -13.97
C ALA A 137 5.60 10.76 -14.18
N GLY A 138 4.80 10.24 -15.13
CA GLY A 138 4.86 8.83 -15.52
C GLY A 138 4.18 7.85 -14.54
N GLY A 139 3.34 8.33 -13.63
CA GLY A 139 2.60 7.48 -12.68
C GLY A 139 3.42 7.08 -11.45
N ARG A 140 4.57 7.70 -11.22
CA ARG A 140 5.33 7.57 -9.98
C ARG A 140 4.67 8.35 -8.85
N MET A 141 4.70 7.77 -7.66
CA MET A 141 4.30 8.43 -6.41
C MET A 141 5.56 8.64 -5.57
N THR A 142 5.70 9.82 -4.99
CA THR A 142 6.82 10.13 -4.11
C THR A 142 6.28 10.54 -2.75
N ILE A 143 6.65 9.80 -1.71
CA ILE A 143 6.33 10.16 -0.33
C ILE A 143 7.53 10.93 0.22
N LEU A 144 7.31 12.18 0.59
CA LEU A 144 8.33 13.08 1.12
C LEU A 144 8.15 13.21 2.62
N PHE A 145 9.18 12.84 3.36
CA PHE A 145 9.30 13.10 4.80
C PHE A 145 10.26 14.27 4.99
N PRO A 146 9.82 15.39 5.59
CA PRO A 146 10.71 16.52 5.85
C PRO A 146 11.75 16.18 6.93
N PRO A 147 12.85 16.95 7.02
CA PRO A 147 13.83 16.80 8.09
C PRO A 147 13.14 16.90 9.45
N ARG A 148 13.58 16.05 10.38
CA ARG A 148 13.12 16.10 11.77
C ARG A 148 13.86 17.24 12.45
N GLY A 149 13.14 18.30 12.83
CA GLY A 149 13.69 19.31 13.74
C GLY A 149 14.14 18.63 15.04
N GLU A 150 15.29 19.02 15.56
CA GLU A 150 15.81 18.57 16.87
C GLU A 150 14.82 18.87 18.02
#